data_AF-I6XPP1-F1
#
_entry.id   AF-I6XPP1-F1
#
_cell.length_a   1.000
_cell.length_b   1.000
_cell.length_c   1.000
_cell.angle_alpha   90.00
_cell.angle_beta   90.00
_cell.angle_gamma   90.00
#
_symmetry.space_group_name_H-M   'P 1'
#
loop_
_entity.id
_entity.type
_entity.pdbx_description
1 polymer ?
#
loop_
_entity_poly.entity_id
_entity_poly.type
_entity_poly.pdbx_seq_one_letter_code
_entity_poly.pdbx_strand_id
1 'polypeptide(L)'
;MVVFNLDDVEIFFPYDYIYPEQYAYMKYLKKTLDSEGHCVLEMPTGTGKTVAIFSLITSYQYHKKDEGKFIFCTRTVAEMEKSLIELKKVIQYRINVMKQRKVEKLKNEKDDVNDVIKNDDVNDVIKNDDVNDVINNDDEEGANNSLDGSKENVKEYNKHDDHINNLKEFGENSEILAIGISARRCMCINDKVLLKHEREKIDEECRKLTATFIREKKYINNKIDNEIYHPNVDKISDFILRNRHHLDIEDYFDIYNSRNSLEEYDNIGLCGYYENYKKEFLYDLIKPGVYTIEDLKVLCKNYKNKENVNVPICPYFCAKKIIEISKVIILNYQYVIVPKVSKALFSWKDMNKNVHLKNKNDIIVFDEAHNIDSVCLEALSVNIDRNILNKASMNITKLMKKIEQSKMLNEQKLKEECNKILEKIKLQKCNQSLNVT
;
A
#
# COMPACT_ATOMS: atom_id res chain seq x y z
N MET A 1 8.87 12.85 30.07
CA MET A 1 8.48 13.41 28.76
C MET A 1 7.69 14.67 29.04
N VAL A 2 7.70 15.67 28.16
CA VAL A 2 7.13 17.01 28.45
C VAL A 2 6.03 17.39 27.47
N VAL A 3 4.96 17.97 28.01
CA VAL A 3 3.97 18.73 27.25
C VAL A 3 4.14 20.19 27.58
N PHE A 4 4.27 21.04 26.55
CA PHE A 4 4.44 22.47 26.72
C PHE A 4 3.69 23.24 25.64
N ASN A 5 3.35 24.50 25.91
CA ASN A 5 2.69 25.36 24.94
C ASN A 5 3.72 26.19 24.18
N LEU A 6 3.59 26.21 22.86
CA LEU A 6 4.29 27.13 21.96
C LEU A 6 3.24 28.03 21.31
N ASP A 7 3.12 29.24 21.83
CA ASP A 7 1.99 30.15 21.59
C ASP A 7 0.65 29.46 21.93
N ASP A 8 -0.17 29.21 20.92
CA ASP A 8 -1.50 28.59 20.97
C ASP A 8 -1.48 27.05 20.79
N VAL A 9 -0.33 26.47 20.44
CA VAL A 9 -0.22 25.04 20.13
C VAL A 9 0.40 24.28 21.29
N GLU A 10 -0.33 23.27 21.78
CA GLU A 10 0.17 22.31 22.77
C GLU A 10 1.04 21.26 22.09
N ILE A 11 2.30 21.15 22.51
CA ILE A 11 3.30 20.28 21.89
C ILE A 11 3.62 19.08 22.76
N PHE A 12 3.56 17.89 22.16
CA PHE A 12 3.91 16.62 22.80
C PHE A 12 5.37 16.25 22.49
N PHE A 13 6.28 16.49 23.43
CA PHE A 13 7.70 16.20 23.26
C PHE A 13 8.12 14.93 24.03
N PRO A 14 8.65 13.88 23.35
CA PRO A 14 8.85 12.56 23.95
C PRO A 14 10.10 12.44 24.84
N TYR A 15 10.62 13.54 25.37
CA TYR A 15 11.79 13.59 26.28
C TYR A 15 11.53 14.52 27.46
N ASP A 16 12.28 14.35 28.54
CA ASP A 16 12.11 15.11 29.80
C ASP A 16 12.58 16.57 29.71
N TYR A 17 13.48 16.86 28.78
CA TYR A 17 14.09 18.17 28.64
C TYR A 17 14.14 18.60 27.17
N ILE A 18 13.91 19.88 26.94
CA ILE A 18 13.96 20.53 25.63
C ILE A 18 15.12 21.52 25.66
N TYR A 19 16.03 21.41 24.70
CA TYR A 19 17.12 22.35 24.59
C TYR A 19 16.63 23.74 24.13
N PRO A 20 17.23 24.84 24.61
CA PRO A 20 16.88 26.19 24.16
C PRO A 20 16.92 26.35 22.63
N GLU A 21 17.88 25.69 21.98
CA GLU A 21 18.05 25.68 20.53
C GLU A 21 16.90 24.95 19.82
N GLN A 22 16.41 23.84 20.39
CA GLN A 22 15.24 23.12 19.87
C GLN A 22 13.98 23.98 19.99
N TYR A 23 13.80 24.65 21.14
CA TYR A 23 12.65 25.55 21.34
C TYR A 23 12.68 26.71 20.35
N ALA A 24 13.85 27.35 20.16
CA ALA A 24 14.03 28.41 19.17
C ALA A 24 13.73 27.92 17.75
N TYR A 25 14.23 26.73 17.38
CA TYR A 25 13.95 26.09 16.10
C TYR A 25 12.45 25.88 15.88
N MET A 26 11.76 25.34 16.88
CA MET A 26 10.31 25.09 16.81
C MET A 26 9.52 26.39 16.69
N LYS A 27 9.94 27.46 17.38
CA LYS A 27 9.32 28.79 17.27
C LYS A 27 9.40 29.36 15.85
N TYR A 28 10.57 29.31 15.23
CA TYR A 28 10.73 29.77 13.85
C TYR A 28 9.98 28.89 12.84
N LEU A 29 10.01 27.57 13.04
CA LEU A 29 9.25 26.64 12.20
C LEU A 29 7.74 26.89 12.31
N LYS A 30 7.21 27.11 13.52
CA LYS A 30 5.79 27.47 13.73
C LYS A 30 5.43 28.75 13.01
N LYS A 31 6.24 29.80 13.13
CA LYS A 31 6.03 31.07 12.44
C LYS A 31 5.93 30.89 10.93
N THR A 32 6.77 30.03 10.34
CA THR A 32 6.68 29.70 8.90
C THR A 32 5.39 28.98 8.56
N LEU A 33 4.99 27.98 9.35
CA LEU A 33 3.75 27.23 9.16
C LEU A 33 2.52 28.14 9.25
N ASP A 34 2.50 29.09 10.19
CA ASP A 34 1.43 30.07 10.35
C ASP A 34 1.36 31.06 9.18
N SER A 35 2.50 31.37 8.55
CA SER A 35 2.57 32.23 7.36
C SER A 35 2.32 31.52 6.03
N GLU A 36 2.13 30.20 6.03
CA GLU A 36 2.01 29.36 4.83
C GLU A 36 3.18 29.53 3.84
N GLY A 37 4.38 29.83 4.37
CA GLY A 37 5.56 30.16 3.61
C GLY A 37 6.58 29.03 3.49
N HIS A 38 7.75 29.37 2.95
CA HIS A 38 8.93 28.51 2.91
C HIS A 38 9.99 29.04 3.88
N CYS A 39 10.72 28.14 4.53
CA CYS A 39 11.87 28.52 5.34
C CYS A 39 13.04 27.57 5.13
N VAL A 40 14.24 28.11 5.27
CA VAL A 40 15.47 27.34 5.41
C VAL A 40 15.91 27.49 6.87
N LEU A 41 15.98 26.38 7.58
CA LEU A 41 16.36 26.35 8.99
C LEU A 41 17.61 25.50 9.15
N GLU A 42 18.66 26.09 9.70
CA GLU A 42 19.89 25.40 10.05
C GLU A 42 19.83 24.97 11.51
N MET A 43 20.19 23.71 11.78
CA MET A 43 20.38 23.23 13.14
C MET A 43 21.56 22.25 13.18
N PRO A 44 22.48 22.37 14.16
CA PRO A 44 23.64 21.50 14.25
C PRO A 44 23.24 20.04 14.48
N THR A 45 24.07 19.12 13.99
CA THR A 45 23.83 17.68 14.11
C THR A 45 23.82 17.22 15.57
N GLY A 46 23.08 16.16 15.88
CA GLY A 46 23.01 15.58 17.23
C GLY A 46 22.11 16.34 18.22
N THR A 47 21.50 17.46 17.84
CA THR A 47 20.62 18.27 18.70
C THR A 47 19.14 17.87 18.68
N GLY A 48 18.78 16.74 18.06
CA GLY A 48 17.40 16.23 18.05
C GLY A 48 16.44 16.94 17.07
N LYS A 49 16.94 17.35 15.90
CA LYS A 49 16.17 17.98 14.81
C LYS A 49 14.89 17.25 14.45
N THR A 50 15.03 15.97 14.15
CA THR A 50 13.95 15.15 13.64
C THR A 50 12.81 15.03 14.65
N VAL A 51 13.13 14.80 15.93
CA VAL A 51 12.16 14.82 17.04
C VAL A 51 11.47 16.18 17.19
N ALA A 52 12.21 17.29 17.13
CA ALA A 52 11.63 18.63 17.25
C ALA A 52 10.65 18.93 16.11
N ILE A 53 11.00 18.58 14.87
CA ILE A 53 10.14 18.71 13.68
C ILE A 53 8.87 17.88 13.85
N PHE A 54 9.02 16.59 14.20
CA PHE A 54 7.87 15.70 14.36
C PHE A 54 6.95 16.13 15.50
N SER A 55 7.51 16.52 16.63
CA SER A 55 6.73 16.98 17.79
C SER A 55 5.93 18.23 17.43
N LEU A 56 6.55 19.21 16.77
CA LEU A 56 5.84 20.43 16.37
C LEU A 56 4.79 20.16 15.29
N ILE A 57 5.16 19.57 14.14
CA ILE A 57 4.26 19.45 12.99
C ILE A 57 3.07 18.56 13.32
N THR A 58 3.29 17.42 13.98
CA THR A 58 2.18 16.51 14.33
C THR A 58 1.23 17.13 15.36
N SER A 59 1.75 17.96 16.27
CA SER A 59 0.93 18.71 17.24
C SER A 59 0.19 19.88 16.58
N TYR A 60 0.85 20.59 15.67
CA TYR A 60 0.25 21.68 14.89
C TYR A 60 -0.91 21.19 14.02
N GLN A 61 -0.72 20.08 13.30
CA GLN A 61 -1.79 19.47 12.49
C GLN A 61 -2.95 18.97 13.36
N TYR A 62 -2.64 18.42 14.53
CA TYR A 62 -3.66 18.00 15.51
C TYR A 62 -4.46 19.21 16.04
N HIS A 63 -3.78 20.30 16.39
CA HIS A 63 -4.40 21.51 16.92
C HIS A 63 -5.31 22.18 15.88
N LYS A 64 -4.83 22.37 14.65
CA LYS A 64 -5.61 23.02 13.58
C LYS A 64 -6.64 22.10 12.90
N LYS A 65 -6.69 20.81 13.26
CA LYS A 65 -7.45 19.76 12.55
C LYS A 65 -7.17 19.80 11.03
N ASP A 66 -5.92 20.07 10.68
CA ASP A 66 -5.49 20.17 9.30
C ASP A 66 -5.64 18.80 8.62
N GLU A 67 -6.10 18.77 7.37
CA GLU A 67 -6.23 17.55 6.55
C GLU A 67 -5.02 17.32 5.63
N GLY A 68 -4.09 18.27 5.54
CA GLY A 68 -2.87 18.18 4.73
C GLY A 68 -1.96 17.01 5.10
N LYS A 69 -1.27 16.44 4.12
CA LYS A 69 -0.26 15.38 4.36
C LYS A 69 1.04 16.02 4.84
N PHE A 70 1.69 15.38 5.80
CA PHE A 70 3.04 15.71 6.20
C PHE A 70 4.04 14.78 5.51
N ILE A 71 4.87 15.32 4.63
CA ILE A 71 5.86 14.60 3.83
C ILE A 71 7.26 14.94 4.35
N PHE A 72 7.90 13.97 5.01
CA PHE A 72 9.27 14.09 5.49
C PHE A 72 10.24 13.38 4.54
N CYS A 73 11.17 14.14 3.98
CA CYS A 73 12.09 13.64 2.97
C CYS A 73 13.50 13.48 3.55
N THR A 74 14.05 12.28 3.51
CA THR A 74 15.43 11.99 3.92
C THR A 74 16.34 11.74 2.72
N ARG A 75 17.65 11.62 2.96
CA ARG A 75 18.62 11.26 1.92
C ARG A 75 18.79 9.75 1.80
N THR A 76 18.84 9.04 2.93
CA THR A 76 19.13 7.59 2.96
C THR A 76 17.99 6.78 3.55
N VAL A 77 17.96 5.48 3.22
CA VAL A 77 16.99 4.52 3.80
C VAL A 77 17.23 4.35 5.30
N ALA A 78 18.49 4.39 5.75
CA ALA A 78 18.83 4.30 7.16
C ALA A 78 18.30 5.50 7.97
N GLU A 79 18.41 6.72 7.43
CA GLU A 79 17.80 7.92 8.03
C GLU A 79 16.28 7.81 8.08
N MET A 80 15.65 7.30 7.01
CA MET A 80 14.20 7.09 6.98
C MET A 80 13.74 6.11 8.06
N GLU A 81 14.42 4.97 8.23
CA GLU A 81 14.13 4.00 9.29
C GLU A 81 14.26 4.63 10.69
N LYS A 82 15.37 5.35 10.94
CA LYS A 82 15.56 6.08 12.20
C LYS A 82 14.44 7.10 12.44
N SER A 83 14.07 7.85 11.41
CA SER A 83 13.00 8.85 11.46
C SER A 83 11.64 8.21 11.77
N LEU A 84 11.31 7.06 11.18
CA LEU A 84 10.08 6.33 11.48
C LEU A 84 10.03 5.85 12.93
N ILE A 85 11.16 5.39 13.47
CA ILE A 85 11.27 4.99 14.88
C ILE A 85 11.07 6.19 15.82
N GLU A 86 11.66 7.34 15.49
CA GLU A 86 11.47 8.57 16.27
C GLU A 86 10.02 9.08 16.19
N LEU A 87 9.41 9.06 15.00
CA LEU A 87 8.00 9.39 14.84
C LEU A 87 7.11 8.46 15.67
N LYS A 88 7.40 7.15 15.68
CA LYS A 88 6.69 6.16 16.50
C LYS A 88 6.72 6.53 17.98
N LYS A 89 7.88 6.99 18.49
CA LYS A 89 8.01 7.47 19.88
C LYS A 89 7.17 8.72 20.14
N VAL A 90 7.21 9.72 19.25
CA VAL A 90 6.42 10.96 19.37
C VAL A 90 4.92 10.66 19.40
N ILE A 91 4.44 9.85 18.45
CA ILE A 91 3.01 9.51 18.34
C ILE A 91 2.56 8.67 19.54
N GLN A 92 3.36 7.67 19.97
CA GLN A 92 3.03 6.87 21.14
C GLN A 92 2.93 7.72 22.40
N TYR A 93 3.86 8.67 22.59
CA TYR A 93 3.82 9.59 23.72
C TYR A 93 2.53 10.41 23.73
N ARG A 94 2.17 11.02 22.59
CA ARG A 94 0.93 11.79 22.46
C ARG A 94 -0.30 10.94 22.77
N ILE A 95 -0.37 9.70 22.26
CA ILE A 95 -1.48 8.77 22.55
C ILE A 95 -1.56 8.47 24.05
N ASN A 96 -0.44 8.21 24.71
CA ASN A 96 -0.39 7.89 26.14
C ASN A 96 -0.89 9.07 26.99
N VAL A 97 -0.44 10.29 26.69
CA VAL A 97 -0.88 11.52 27.39
C VAL A 97 -2.38 11.73 27.20
N MET A 98 -2.89 11.56 25.98
CA MET A 98 -4.32 11.73 25.70
C MET A 98 -5.18 10.70 26.45
N LYS A 99 -4.72 9.45 26.54
CA LYS A 99 -5.39 8.40 27.32
C LYS A 99 -5.42 8.75 28.81
N GLN A 100 -4.30 9.21 29.37
CA GLN A 100 -4.22 9.63 30.78
C GLN A 100 -5.21 10.75 31.08
N ARG A 101 -5.27 11.78 30.22
CA ARG A 101 -6.22 12.89 30.37
C ARG A 101 -7.68 12.46 30.28
N LYS A 102 -8.02 11.50 29.40
CA LYS A 102 -9.37 10.94 29.33
C LYS A 102 -9.74 10.21 30.62
N VAL A 103 -8.81 9.42 31.17
CA VAL A 103 -9.02 8.71 32.45
C VAL A 103 -9.19 9.69 33.60
N GLU A 104 -8.39 10.76 33.66
CA GLU A 104 -8.51 11.81 34.68
C GLU A 104 -9.85 12.55 34.58
N LYS A 105 -10.30 12.91 33.37
CA LYS A 105 -11.63 13.50 33.17
C LYS A 105 -12.76 12.58 33.62
N LEU A 106 -12.70 11.30 33.27
CA LEU A 106 -13.70 10.30 33.68
C LEU A 106 -13.68 10.03 35.19
N LYS A 107 -12.54 10.20 35.87
CA LYS A 107 -12.47 10.13 37.34
C LYS A 107 -13.12 11.36 37.97
N ASN A 108 -12.78 12.56 37.50
CA ASN A 108 -13.36 13.80 38.02
C ASN A 108 -14.88 13.88 37.77
N GLU A 109 -15.38 13.40 36.62
CA GLU A 109 -16.82 13.31 36.33
C GLU A 109 -17.54 12.27 37.21
N LYS A 110 -16.85 11.21 37.66
CA LYS A 110 -17.40 10.25 38.63
C LYS A 110 -17.37 10.77 40.05
N ASP A 111 -16.39 11.58 40.41
CA ASP A 111 -16.32 12.24 41.71
C ASP A 111 -17.41 13.32 41.85
N ASP A 112 -17.74 14.05 40.78
CA ASP A 112 -18.86 15.01 40.73
C ASP A 112 -20.25 14.32 40.81
N VAL A 113 -20.38 13.07 40.35
CA VAL A 113 -21.63 12.28 40.48
C VAL A 113 -21.73 11.64 41.87
N ASN A 114 -20.60 11.30 42.50
CA ASN A 114 -20.56 10.76 43.86
C ASN A 114 -20.90 11.81 44.95
N ASP A 115 -20.85 13.11 44.64
CA ASP A 115 -21.33 14.17 45.54
C ASP A 115 -22.86 14.36 45.52
N VAL A 116 -23.59 13.66 44.63
CA VAL A 116 -25.07 13.69 44.57
C VAL A 116 -25.73 12.38 45.02
N ILE A 117 -24.96 11.30 45.24
CA ILE A 117 -25.51 10.03 45.73
C ILE A 117 -24.83 9.64 47.05
N LYS A 118 -25.21 10.36 48.12
CA LYS A 118 -25.38 9.70 49.41
C LYS A 118 -26.76 9.07 49.40
N ASN A 119 -26.81 7.76 49.22
CA ASN A 119 -27.59 6.80 50.01
C ASN A 119 -27.60 5.43 49.31
N ASP A 120 -26.95 4.50 49.99
CA ASP A 120 -27.25 3.08 50.15
C ASP A 120 -27.25 2.10 48.95
N ASP A 121 -26.42 1.07 49.17
CA ASP A 121 -26.56 -0.33 48.79
C ASP A 121 -25.83 -0.92 47.57
N VAL A 122 -24.62 -1.41 47.90
CA VAL A 122 -24.11 -2.79 47.74
C VAL A 122 -23.00 -3.02 46.69
N ASN A 123 -21.86 -3.37 47.29
CA ASN A 123 -20.65 -3.98 46.77
C ASN A 123 -20.89 -5.10 45.75
N ASP A 124 -20.07 -5.13 44.69
CA ASP A 124 -19.10 -6.20 44.53
C ASP A 124 -18.12 -5.87 43.39
N VAL A 125 -16.98 -6.58 43.41
CA VAL A 125 -15.85 -6.55 42.45
C VAL A 125 -14.67 -5.68 42.91
N ILE A 126 -13.95 -6.20 43.91
CA ILE A 126 -12.48 -6.20 43.91
C ILE A 126 -12.03 -7.64 44.16
N LYS A 127 -11.06 -8.09 43.34
CA LYS A 127 -10.18 -9.29 43.40
C LYS A 127 -10.31 -10.12 42.10
N ASN A 128 -9.28 -10.40 41.31
CA ASN A 128 -7.83 -10.42 41.53
C ASN A 128 -7.05 -10.15 40.24
N ASP A 129 -5.85 -9.60 40.41
CA ASP A 129 -4.70 -9.77 39.54
C ASP A 129 -4.32 -11.26 39.41
N ASP A 130 -3.70 -11.67 38.30
CA ASP A 130 -2.45 -12.44 38.36
C ASP A 130 -1.81 -12.60 36.97
N VAL A 131 -0.54 -12.21 36.92
CA VAL A 131 0.44 -12.59 35.91
C VAL A 131 1.46 -13.46 36.65
N ASN A 132 1.68 -14.70 36.21
CA ASN A 132 3.02 -15.21 35.83
C ASN A 132 3.04 -16.70 35.52
N ASP A 133 4.00 -17.00 34.65
CA ASP A 133 4.49 -18.27 34.12
C ASP A 133 4.71 -19.42 35.13
N VAL A 134 4.83 -20.62 34.57
CA VAL A 134 5.91 -21.63 34.77
C VAL A 134 5.37 -23.08 34.91
N ILE A 135 5.66 -23.86 33.86
CA ILE A 135 6.06 -25.29 33.85
C ILE A 135 4.99 -26.39 34.03
N ASN A 136 4.80 -27.06 32.89
CA ASN A 136 4.79 -28.51 32.65
C ASN A 136 3.65 -29.41 33.15
N ASN A 137 3.10 -30.05 32.12
CA ASN A 137 3.10 -31.49 31.89
C ASN A 137 1.79 -32.25 32.13
N ASP A 138 1.40 -32.84 31.01
CA ASP A 138 1.04 -34.25 30.85
C ASP A 138 -0.39 -34.65 31.21
N ASP A 139 -1.04 -35.03 30.11
CA ASP A 139 -1.78 -36.27 29.92
C ASP A 139 -3.28 -36.32 30.24
N GLU A 140 -3.99 -36.62 29.14
CA GLU A 140 -5.09 -37.59 29.04
C GLU A 140 -6.39 -37.26 29.78
N GLU A 141 -7.58 -37.63 29.36
CA GLU A 141 -8.22 -38.24 28.20
C GLU A 141 -9.72 -38.17 28.57
N GLY A 142 -10.61 -38.38 27.61
CA GLY A 142 -12.00 -38.75 27.91
C GLY A 142 -12.96 -37.56 27.75
N ALA A 143 -13.44 -37.26 26.56
CA ALA A 143 -14.47 -38.01 25.83
C ALA A 143 -15.87 -37.90 26.47
N ASN A 144 -16.81 -37.61 25.56
CA ASN A 144 -18.24 -37.92 25.62
C ASN A 144 -19.03 -36.97 26.53
N ASN A 145 -20.19 -36.48 26.19
CA ASN A 145 -21.21 -36.70 25.16
C ASN A 145 -22.26 -35.61 25.52
N SER A 146 -23.18 -35.08 24.73
CA SER A 146 -23.77 -35.36 23.43
C SER A 146 -25.07 -34.54 23.43
N LEU A 147 -25.51 -34.05 22.25
CA LEU A 147 -26.92 -33.87 21.85
C LEU A 147 -27.75 -32.85 22.68
N ASP A 148 -28.70 -32.09 22.18
CA ASP A 148 -29.43 -31.94 20.91
C ASP A 148 -30.07 -30.54 21.08
N GLY A 149 -30.19 -29.68 20.07
CA GLY A 149 -31.26 -29.84 19.09
C GLY A 149 -32.15 -28.59 19.07
N SER A 150 -32.04 -27.84 17.97
CA SER A 150 -33.12 -27.10 17.27
C SER A 150 -33.76 -25.86 17.92
N LYS A 151 -33.68 -24.71 17.23
CA LYS A 151 -34.77 -24.23 16.34
C LYS A 151 -34.40 -22.95 15.57
N GLU A 152 -34.66 -23.02 14.27
CA GLU A 152 -34.58 -21.97 13.26
C GLU A 152 -35.78 -20.99 13.33
N ASN A 153 -35.57 -19.78 12.79
CA ASN A 153 -36.51 -18.92 12.02
C ASN A 153 -35.74 -17.63 11.67
N VAL A 154 -35.23 -17.34 10.47
CA VAL A 154 -35.79 -17.17 9.11
C VAL A 154 -36.44 -15.78 8.88
N LYS A 155 -35.83 -15.03 7.93
CA LYS A 155 -36.19 -13.77 7.21
C LYS A 155 -35.82 -12.46 7.92
N GLU A 156 -35.28 -11.44 7.25
CA GLU A 156 -35.60 -11.01 5.88
C GLU A 156 -34.49 -10.13 5.28
N TYR A 157 -34.26 -10.31 3.97
CA TYR A 157 -33.43 -9.46 3.12
C TYR A 157 -34.14 -8.14 2.83
N ASN A 158 -33.42 -7.03 2.91
CA ASN A 158 -33.69 -5.85 2.08
C ASN A 158 -32.38 -5.35 1.46
N LYS A 159 -32.25 -5.59 0.15
CA LYS A 159 -31.38 -4.84 -0.76
C LYS A 159 -32.20 -3.66 -1.26
N HIS A 160 -31.72 -2.43 -1.10
CA HIS A 160 -31.37 -1.51 -2.19
C HIS A 160 -31.09 -0.10 -1.63
N ASP A 161 -30.10 0.52 -2.26
CA ASP A 161 -29.75 1.94 -2.25
C ASP A 161 -29.09 2.51 -1.00
N ASP A 162 -27.75 2.55 -1.06
CA ASP A 162 -26.97 3.78 -0.84
C ASP A 162 -25.51 3.54 -1.28
N HIS A 163 -25.28 3.65 -2.59
CA HIS A 163 -24.02 4.25 -3.04
C HIS A 163 -23.99 5.67 -2.45
N ILE A 164 -22.92 6.01 -1.74
CA ILE A 164 -22.73 7.21 -0.88
C ILE A 164 -23.01 6.92 0.61
N ASN A 165 -22.16 6.09 1.21
CA ASN A 165 -21.69 6.34 2.57
C ASN A 165 -20.17 6.39 2.55
N ASN A 166 -19.70 7.56 2.09
CA ASN A 166 -18.37 8.08 2.31
C ASN A 166 -17.95 7.83 3.76
N LEU A 167 -16.78 7.18 3.92
CA LEU A 167 -15.72 7.60 4.84
C LEU A 167 -16.21 8.27 6.13
N LYS A 168 -17.10 7.61 6.87
CA LYS A 168 -17.44 8.00 8.23
C LYS A 168 -16.23 7.72 9.09
N GLU A 169 -15.44 8.78 9.21
CA GLU A 169 -14.77 9.22 10.42
C GLU A 169 -13.66 8.29 10.92
N PHE A 170 -12.42 8.64 10.55
CA PHE A 170 -11.25 8.39 11.38
C PHE A 170 -11.56 8.88 12.80
N GLY A 171 -11.90 7.94 13.69
CA GLY A 171 -12.34 8.22 15.05
C GLY A 171 -11.28 8.97 15.87
N GLU A 172 -11.75 9.95 16.64
CA GLU A 172 -11.06 10.61 17.76
C GLU A 172 -9.54 10.86 17.66
N ASN A 173 -9.02 11.45 16.56
CA ASN A 173 -7.74 12.17 16.47
C ASN A 173 -6.43 11.56 17.10
N SER A 174 -6.42 10.33 17.60
CA SER A 174 -5.24 9.63 18.14
C SER A 174 -4.63 8.66 17.15
N GLU A 175 -5.37 8.34 16.09
CA GLU A 175 -5.08 7.26 15.16
C GLU A 175 -4.42 7.81 13.88
N ILE A 176 -3.13 8.14 13.97
CA ILE A 176 -2.33 8.55 12.80
C ILE A 176 -1.84 7.31 12.06
N LEU A 177 -2.10 7.27 10.76
CA LEU A 177 -1.41 6.36 9.84
C LEU A 177 -0.17 7.06 9.25
N ALA A 178 1.00 6.51 9.53
CA ALA A 178 2.28 6.96 8.99
C ALA A 178 3.04 5.81 8.34
N ILE A 179 3.67 6.08 7.20
CA ILE A 179 4.36 5.04 6.42
C ILE A 179 5.70 5.51 5.87
N GLY A 180 6.69 4.62 5.92
CA GLY A 180 7.93 4.73 5.16
C GLY A 180 7.80 4.08 3.79
N ILE A 181 8.20 4.77 2.72
CA ILE A 181 8.25 4.16 1.37
C ILE A 181 9.65 4.22 0.77
N SER A 182 10.06 3.10 0.18
CA SER A 182 11.37 2.92 -0.44
C SER A 182 11.28 2.19 -1.77
N ALA A 183 12.43 1.99 -2.40
CA ALA A 183 12.55 1.24 -3.64
C ALA A 183 12.20 -0.24 -3.43
N ARG A 184 11.83 -0.93 -4.51
CA ARG A 184 11.48 -2.37 -4.49
C ARG A 184 12.53 -3.22 -3.80
N ARG A 185 13.82 -2.94 -4.00
CA ARG A 185 14.93 -3.65 -3.35
C ARG A 185 14.84 -3.71 -1.82
N CYS A 186 14.26 -2.68 -1.19
CA CYS A 186 14.16 -2.59 0.26
C CYS A 186 12.88 -3.21 0.80
N MET A 187 11.84 -3.36 -0.03
CA MET A 187 10.49 -3.77 0.38
C MET A 187 10.06 -5.13 -0.19
N CYS A 188 10.79 -5.67 -1.17
CA CYS A 188 10.45 -6.95 -1.78
C CYS A 188 10.63 -8.09 -0.76
N ILE A 189 9.73 -9.07 -0.82
CA ILE A 189 9.75 -10.31 -0.03
C ILE A 189 9.74 -11.56 -0.93
N ASN A 190 9.81 -11.37 -2.24
CA ASN A 190 9.90 -12.48 -3.19
C ASN A 190 11.37 -12.84 -3.40
N ASP A 191 11.77 -14.02 -2.93
CA ASP A 191 13.16 -14.48 -2.95
C ASP A 191 13.72 -14.54 -4.37
N LYS A 192 12.93 -14.97 -5.37
CA LYS A 192 13.35 -15.02 -6.79
C LYS A 192 13.79 -13.66 -7.31
N VAL A 193 13.12 -12.59 -6.87
CA VAL A 193 13.45 -11.22 -7.24
C VAL A 193 14.66 -10.70 -6.43
N LEU A 194 14.72 -11.03 -5.14
CA LEU A 194 15.80 -10.61 -4.23
C LEU A 194 17.15 -11.26 -4.52
N LEU A 195 17.18 -12.42 -5.19
CA LEU A 195 18.42 -13.07 -5.63
C LEU A 195 19.28 -12.18 -6.56
N LYS A 196 18.72 -11.11 -7.14
CA LYS A 196 19.47 -10.15 -7.95
C LYS A 196 20.01 -9.01 -7.07
N HIS A 197 21.32 -8.79 -7.10
CA HIS A 197 21.96 -7.72 -6.31
C HIS A 197 21.86 -6.32 -6.95
N GLU A 198 21.72 -6.24 -8.28
CA GLU A 198 21.67 -4.95 -8.97
C GLU A 198 20.27 -4.32 -8.95
N ARG A 199 20.22 -3.00 -8.71
CA ARG A 199 18.99 -2.22 -8.56
C ARG A 199 18.06 -2.34 -9.78
N GLU A 200 18.61 -2.15 -10.98
CA GLU A 200 17.84 -2.18 -12.23
C GLU A 200 17.25 -3.57 -12.52
N LYS A 201 18.00 -4.63 -12.18
CA LYS A 201 17.58 -6.02 -12.37
C LYS A 201 16.40 -6.37 -11.46
N ILE A 202 16.37 -5.89 -10.21
CA ILE A 202 15.24 -6.10 -9.29
C ILE A 202 13.95 -5.51 -9.88
N ASP A 203 14.02 -4.29 -10.42
CA ASP A 203 12.85 -3.64 -11.04
C ASP A 203 12.39 -4.34 -12.31
N GLU A 204 13.33 -4.84 -13.12
CA GLU A 204 13.04 -5.62 -14.32
C GLU A 204 12.37 -6.96 -13.99
N GLU A 205 12.93 -7.73 -13.04
CA GLU A 205 12.37 -9.03 -12.62
C GLU A 205 11.00 -8.86 -11.95
N CYS A 206 10.83 -7.85 -11.10
CA CYS A 206 9.52 -7.55 -10.55
C CYS A 206 8.51 -7.23 -11.66
N ARG A 207 8.90 -6.44 -12.67
CA ARG A 207 8.04 -6.11 -13.81
C ARG A 207 7.71 -7.34 -14.66
N LYS A 208 8.65 -8.28 -14.82
CA LYS A 208 8.44 -9.55 -15.53
C LYS A 208 7.38 -10.43 -14.86
N LEU A 209 7.11 -10.25 -13.58
CA LEU A 209 6.10 -11.03 -12.85
C LEU A 209 4.77 -10.29 -12.64
N THR A 210 4.77 -8.96 -12.73
CA THR A 210 3.63 -8.12 -12.30
C THR A 210 2.99 -7.28 -13.41
N ALA A 211 3.64 -7.16 -14.58
CA ALA A 211 3.10 -6.36 -15.67
C ALA A 211 1.78 -6.94 -16.20
N THR A 212 0.81 -6.06 -16.46
CA THR A 212 -0.55 -6.43 -16.87
C THR A 212 -0.57 -7.38 -18.07
N PHE A 213 0.16 -7.04 -19.14
CA PHE A 213 0.24 -7.86 -20.35
C PHE A 213 0.88 -9.24 -20.13
N ILE A 214 1.75 -9.38 -19.13
CA ILE A 214 2.35 -10.68 -18.79
C ILE A 214 1.34 -11.52 -18.03
N ARG A 215 0.68 -10.91 -17.04
CA ARG A 215 -0.38 -11.55 -16.25
C ARG A 215 -1.47 -12.09 -17.16
N GLU A 216 -2.03 -11.23 -18.00
CA GLU A 216 -3.04 -11.60 -19.01
C GLU A 216 -2.59 -12.81 -19.83
N LYS A 217 -1.40 -12.74 -20.44
CA LYS A 217 -0.86 -13.83 -21.26
C LYS A 217 -0.72 -15.14 -20.48
N LYS A 218 -0.23 -15.06 -19.23
CA LYS A 218 0.03 -16.24 -18.40
C LYS A 218 -1.25 -16.91 -17.92
N TYR A 219 -2.26 -16.14 -17.53
CA TYR A 219 -3.57 -16.69 -17.19
C TYR A 219 -4.27 -17.33 -18.38
N ILE A 220 -4.22 -16.69 -19.55
CA ILE A 220 -4.76 -17.26 -20.80
C ILE A 220 -4.08 -18.61 -21.10
N ASN A 221 -2.75 -18.65 -21.08
CA ASN A 221 -2.00 -19.90 -21.31
C ASN A 221 -2.35 -20.98 -20.28
N ASN A 222 -2.42 -20.63 -18.99
CA ASN A 222 -2.74 -21.60 -17.94
C ASN A 222 -4.17 -22.16 -18.10
N LYS A 223 -5.13 -21.37 -18.57
CA LYS A 223 -6.49 -21.86 -18.87
C LYS A 223 -6.48 -22.82 -20.06
N ILE A 224 -5.74 -22.49 -21.12
CA ILE A 224 -5.53 -23.36 -22.29
C ILE A 224 -4.88 -24.69 -21.90
N ASP A 225 -3.91 -24.67 -20.99
CA ASP A 225 -3.17 -25.87 -20.60
C ASP A 225 -3.99 -26.81 -19.68
N ASN A 226 -4.88 -26.25 -18.84
CA ASN A 226 -5.74 -27.02 -17.93
C ASN A 226 -7.05 -27.51 -18.56
N GLU A 227 -7.62 -26.77 -19.52
CA GLU A 227 -8.71 -27.25 -20.36
C GLU A 227 -8.13 -28.10 -21.52
N ILE A 228 -8.03 -29.42 -21.29
CA ILE A 228 -7.54 -30.44 -22.22
C ILE A 228 -7.77 -30.09 -23.71
N TYR A 229 -6.68 -29.92 -24.46
CA TYR A 229 -6.54 -30.25 -25.88
C TYR A 229 -7.71 -29.85 -26.79
N HIS A 230 -7.95 -28.54 -26.97
CA HIS A 230 -8.67 -28.06 -28.16
C HIS A 230 -7.66 -27.49 -29.19
N PRO A 231 -7.67 -27.94 -30.47
CA PRO A 231 -6.75 -27.49 -31.53
C PRO A 231 -7.02 -26.05 -32.02
N ASN A 232 -7.57 -25.20 -31.16
CA ASN A 232 -7.97 -23.82 -31.41
C ASN A 232 -7.31 -22.83 -30.43
N VAL A 233 -6.12 -23.15 -29.94
CA VAL A 233 -5.30 -22.30 -29.05
C VAL A 233 -5.06 -20.90 -29.63
N ASP A 234 -5.00 -20.80 -30.97
CA ASP A 234 -4.90 -19.51 -31.66
C ASP A 234 -6.20 -18.70 -31.64
N LYS A 235 -7.39 -19.32 -31.53
CA LYS A 235 -8.65 -18.58 -31.57
C LYS A 235 -8.95 -17.83 -30.28
N ILE A 236 -8.57 -18.34 -29.11
CA ILE A 236 -8.80 -17.62 -27.84
C ILE A 236 -7.84 -16.43 -27.74
N SER A 237 -6.58 -16.65 -28.09
CA SER A 237 -5.56 -15.61 -28.18
C SER A 237 -5.92 -14.53 -29.21
N ASP A 238 -6.40 -14.93 -30.39
CA ASP A 238 -6.78 -14.01 -31.47
C ASP A 238 -8.16 -13.35 -31.22
N PHE A 239 -9.08 -13.99 -30.48
CA PHE A 239 -10.35 -13.38 -30.03
C PHE A 239 -10.10 -12.27 -29.00
N ILE A 240 -9.20 -12.50 -28.03
CA ILE A 240 -8.80 -11.50 -27.03
C ILE A 240 -8.03 -10.33 -27.68
N LEU A 241 -7.21 -10.61 -28.70
CA LEU A 241 -6.50 -9.58 -29.49
C LEU A 241 -7.43 -8.79 -30.41
N ARG A 242 -8.44 -9.42 -31.03
CA ARG A 242 -9.43 -8.77 -31.93
C ARG A 242 -10.47 -7.94 -31.18
N ASN A 243 -10.88 -8.38 -29.98
CA ASN A 243 -11.92 -7.70 -29.19
C ASN A 243 -11.36 -6.77 -28.11
N ARG A 244 -10.15 -6.23 -28.28
CA ARG A 244 -9.53 -5.23 -27.38
C ARG A 244 -10.40 -4.01 -27.08
N HIS A 245 -11.42 -3.74 -27.89
CA HIS A 245 -12.36 -2.63 -27.71
C HIS A 245 -13.75 -3.05 -27.19
N HIS A 246 -14.07 -4.36 -27.12
CA HIS A 246 -15.41 -4.89 -26.84
C HIS A 246 -15.44 -6.11 -25.92
N LEU A 247 -14.32 -6.49 -25.31
CA LEU A 247 -14.37 -7.34 -24.12
C LEU A 247 -14.77 -6.45 -22.96
N ASP A 248 -16.07 -6.46 -22.67
CA ASP A 248 -16.60 -5.99 -21.40
C ASP A 248 -15.82 -6.68 -20.28
N ILE A 249 -15.41 -5.84 -19.33
CA ILE A 249 -14.50 -6.07 -18.21
C ILE A 249 -14.97 -7.20 -17.26
N GLU A 250 -16.12 -7.82 -17.52
CA GLU A 250 -16.78 -8.81 -16.67
C GLU A 250 -16.21 -10.24 -16.81
N ASP A 251 -15.69 -10.66 -17.97
CA ASP A 251 -14.99 -11.96 -18.10
C ASP A 251 -13.62 -11.97 -17.39
N TYR A 252 -13.13 -10.81 -16.97
CA TYR A 252 -11.89 -10.67 -16.19
C TYR A 252 -12.06 -11.18 -14.74
N PHE A 253 -13.30 -11.32 -14.24
CA PHE A 253 -13.58 -11.75 -12.85
C PHE A 253 -13.33 -13.24 -12.59
N ASP A 254 -13.50 -14.11 -13.60
CA ASP A 254 -13.28 -15.55 -13.41
C ASP A 254 -11.80 -15.92 -13.22
N ILE A 255 -10.88 -15.06 -13.67
CA ILE A 255 -9.43 -15.23 -13.45
C ILE A 255 -9.05 -14.97 -11.99
N TYR A 256 -9.77 -14.08 -11.28
CA TYR A 256 -9.48 -13.75 -9.87
C TYR A 256 -10.25 -14.63 -8.88
N ASN A 257 -11.20 -15.45 -9.33
CA ASN A 257 -11.93 -16.38 -8.45
C ASN A 257 -11.15 -17.66 -8.12
N SER A 258 -9.94 -17.86 -8.65
CA SER A 258 -9.12 -19.01 -8.28
C SER A 258 -8.49 -18.83 -6.89
N ARG A 259 -8.60 -19.85 -6.02
CA ARG A 259 -7.94 -19.89 -4.70
C ARG A 259 -6.51 -20.40 -4.83
N ASN A 260 -5.73 -19.78 -5.71
CA ASN A 260 -4.38 -20.27 -5.96
C ASN A 260 -3.47 -20.00 -4.75
N SER A 261 -2.69 -21.01 -4.37
CA SER A 261 -1.60 -20.85 -3.41
C SER A 261 -0.45 -20.00 -4.00
N LEU A 262 0.46 -19.55 -3.13
CA LEU A 262 1.70 -18.87 -3.55
C LEU A 262 2.50 -19.71 -4.55
N GLU A 263 2.57 -21.02 -4.33
CA GLU A 263 3.31 -21.97 -5.19
C GLU A 263 2.67 -22.11 -6.57
N GLU A 264 1.34 -22.10 -6.65
CA GLU A 264 0.62 -22.16 -7.93
C GLU A 264 0.87 -20.91 -8.78
N TYR A 265 0.83 -19.72 -8.18
CA TYR A 265 1.19 -18.49 -8.90
C TYR A 265 2.63 -18.52 -9.39
N ASP A 266 3.52 -19.04 -8.56
CA ASP A 266 4.92 -19.20 -8.90
C ASP A 266 5.14 -20.18 -10.06
N ASN A 267 4.35 -21.26 -10.14
CA ASN A 267 4.35 -22.23 -11.24
C ASN A 267 3.82 -21.62 -12.55
N ILE A 268 2.80 -20.77 -12.48
CA ILE A 268 2.30 -20.00 -13.62
C ILE A 268 3.38 -18.99 -14.11
N GLY A 269 4.30 -18.60 -13.22
CA GLY A 269 5.35 -17.62 -13.46
C GLY A 269 4.90 -16.19 -13.18
N LEU A 270 4.00 -16.03 -12.21
CA LEU A 270 3.54 -14.76 -11.65
C LEU A 270 4.12 -14.55 -10.25
N CYS A 271 3.91 -13.37 -9.68
CA CYS A 271 4.28 -13.09 -8.29
C CYS A 271 3.06 -13.30 -7.39
N GLY A 272 3.02 -14.41 -6.64
CA GLY A 272 1.88 -14.71 -5.76
C GLY A 272 1.56 -13.60 -4.76
N TYR A 273 2.58 -12.93 -4.19
CA TYR A 273 2.38 -11.78 -3.30
C TYR A 273 1.64 -10.60 -3.98
N TYR A 274 1.90 -10.35 -5.26
CA TYR A 274 1.23 -9.27 -6.00
C TYR A 274 -0.20 -9.65 -6.38
N GLU A 275 -0.43 -10.90 -6.78
CA GLU A 275 -1.77 -11.41 -7.09
C GLU A 275 -2.67 -11.37 -5.84
N ASN A 276 -2.14 -11.86 -4.71
CA ASN A 276 -2.81 -11.79 -3.41
C ASN A 276 -3.14 -10.34 -3.01
N TYR A 277 -2.19 -9.42 -3.18
CA TYR A 277 -2.45 -7.99 -2.95
C TYR A 277 -3.59 -7.49 -3.86
N LYS A 278 -3.63 -7.87 -5.14
CA LYS A 278 -4.68 -7.40 -6.05
C LYS A 278 -6.06 -7.93 -5.69
N LYS A 279 -6.13 -9.13 -5.11
CA LYS A 279 -7.38 -9.83 -4.79
C LYS A 279 -7.92 -9.51 -3.39
N GLU A 280 -7.05 -9.52 -2.38
CA GLU A 280 -7.45 -9.55 -0.96
C GLU A 280 -7.16 -8.23 -0.20
N PHE A 281 -6.48 -7.27 -0.83
CA PHE A 281 -6.09 -6.04 -0.14
C PHE A 281 -7.28 -5.13 0.18
N LEU A 282 -7.40 -4.74 1.45
CA LEU A 282 -8.45 -3.85 1.94
C LEU A 282 -7.84 -2.84 2.91
N TYR A 283 -8.27 -1.58 2.79
CA TYR A 283 -7.80 -0.51 3.65
C TYR A 283 -8.15 -0.73 5.13
N ASP A 284 -9.37 -1.21 5.40
CA ASP A 284 -9.91 -1.37 6.76
C ASP A 284 -9.13 -2.39 7.61
N LEU A 285 -8.37 -3.28 6.97
CA LEU A 285 -7.55 -4.28 7.64
C LEU A 285 -6.21 -3.71 8.14
N ILE A 286 -5.84 -2.51 7.69
CA ILE A 286 -4.61 -1.84 8.12
C ILE A 286 -4.95 -0.93 9.29
N LYS A 287 -4.43 -1.30 10.46
CA LYS A 287 -4.62 -0.51 11.68
C LYS A 287 -3.87 0.82 11.56
N PRO A 288 -4.40 1.90 12.16
CA PRO A 288 -3.64 3.14 12.30
C PRO A 288 -2.38 2.91 13.14
N GLY A 289 -1.28 3.51 12.70
CA GLY A 289 0.03 3.35 13.34
C GLY A 289 1.16 3.88 12.49
N VAL A 290 2.37 3.87 13.05
CA VAL A 290 3.61 4.23 12.36
C VAL A 290 4.30 2.95 11.89
N TYR A 291 4.38 2.77 10.58
CA TYR A 291 4.97 1.59 9.94
C TYR A 291 6.35 1.89 9.37
N THR A 292 7.37 1.23 9.94
CA THR A 292 8.70 1.11 9.31
C THR A 292 8.63 0.22 8.06
N ILE A 293 9.70 0.18 7.25
CA ILE A 293 9.73 -0.75 6.12
C ILE A 293 9.66 -2.20 6.64
N GLU A 294 10.34 -2.48 7.74
CA GLU A 294 10.37 -3.82 8.31
C GLU A 294 9.03 -4.20 8.95
N ASP A 295 8.41 -3.28 9.70
CA ASP A 295 7.05 -3.46 10.26
C ASP A 295 6.06 -3.79 9.14
N LEU A 296 6.16 -3.09 8.00
CA LEU A 296 5.27 -3.31 6.86
C LEU A 296 5.53 -4.66 6.18
N LYS A 297 6.78 -5.11 6.05
CA LYS A 297 7.08 -6.45 5.52
C LYS A 297 6.49 -7.54 6.42
N VAL A 298 6.66 -7.41 7.74
CA VAL A 298 6.13 -8.37 8.71
C VAL A 298 4.61 -8.41 8.64
N LEU A 299 3.96 -7.23 8.59
CA LEU A 299 2.50 -7.12 8.42
C LEU A 299 2.04 -7.80 7.13
N CYS A 300 2.73 -7.55 6.01
CA CYS A 300 2.34 -8.11 4.72
C CYS A 300 2.60 -9.61 4.60
N LYS A 301 3.61 -10.15 5.28
CA LYS A 301 3.87 -11.60 5.37
C LYS A 301 2.79 -12.32 6.18
N ASN A 302 2.29 -11.67 7.23
CA ASN A 302 1.27 -12.20 8.14
C ASN A 302 -0.13 -11.61 7.87
N TYR A 303 -0.36 -11.10 6.66
CA TYR A 303 -1.59 -10.41 6.33
C TYR A 303 -2.75 -11.40 6.33
N LYS A 304 -3.83 -11.07 7.03
CA LYS A 304 -5.04 -11.88 7.08
C LYS A 304 -6.14 -11.23 6.26
N ASN A 305 -6.83 -12.00 5.44
CA ASN A 305 -7.96 -11.50 4.66
C ASN A 305 -9.24 -11.37 5.50
N LYS A 306 -10.37 -11.01 4.87
CA LYS A 306 -11.69 -10.90 5.54
C LYS A 306 -12.13 -12.21 6.22
N GLU A 307 -11.70 -13.35 5.68
CA GLU A 307 -12.00 -14.68 6.22
C GLU A 307 -11.01 -15.09 7.33
N ASN A 308 -10.14 -14.18 7.78
CA ASN A 308 -9.10 -14.41 8.79
C ASN A 308 -8.05 -15.47 8.39
N VAL A 309 -7.94 -15.75 7.08
CA VAL A 309 -6.96 -16.65 6.49
C VAL A 309 -5.68 -15.87 6.22
N ASN A 310 -4.53 -16.45 6.56
CA ASN A 310 -3.23 -15.84 6.27
C ASN A 310 -2.95 -15.89 4.77
N VAL A 311 -2.93 -14.72 4.14
CA VAL A 311 -2.66 -14.54 2.72
C VAL A 311 -1.55 -13.50 2.56
N PRO A 312 -0.28 -13.91 2.40
CA PRO A 312 0.82 -12.97 2.26
C PRO A 312 0.66 -12.07 1.02
N ILE A 313 0.83 -10.76 1.21
CA ILE A 313 0.68 -9.74 0.16
C ILE A 313 1.99 -9.00 -0.13
N CYS A 314 2.07 -8.31 -1.26
CA CYS A 314 3.27 -7.57 -1.65
C CYS A 314 3.43 -6.26 -0.86
N PRO A 315 4.51 -6.07 -0.06
CA PRO A 315 4.69 -4.86 0.76
C PRO A 315 4.88 -3.60 -0.06
N TYR A 316 5.57 -3.68 -1.21
CA TYR A 316 5.80 -2.52 -2.07
C TYR A 316 4.49 -1.94 -2.65
N PHE A 317 3.61 -2.80 -3.17
CA PHE A 317 2.33 -2.35 -3.71
C PHE A 317 1.33 -1.99 -2.62
N CYS A 318 1.37 -2.70 -1.49
CA CYS A 318 0.67 -2.32 -0.25
C CYS A 318 1.05 -0.89 0.18
N ALA A 319 2.35 -0.60 0.35
CA ALA A 319 2.84 0.74 0.70
C ALA A 319 2.37 1.81 -0.28
N LYS A 320 2.45 1.49 -1.59
CA LYS A 320 2.02 2.39 -2.66
C LYS A 320 0.53 2.71 -2.60
N LYS A 321 -0.31 1.84 -2.03
CA LYS A 321 -1.75 2.07 -1.90
C LYS A 321 -2.10 2.76 -0.58
N ILE A 322 -1.42 2.39 0.50
CA ILE A 322 -1.58 2.99 1.84
C ILE A 322 -1.18 4.47 1.84
N ILE A 323 -0.17 4.86 1.07
CA ILE A 323 0.30 6.26 0.99
C ILE A 323 -0.81 7.26 0.61
N GLU A 324 -1.84 6.81 -0.13
CA GLU A 324 -2.99 7.63 -0.53
C GLU A 324 -3.79 8.09 0.69
N ILE A 325 -3.91 7.26 1.73
CA ILE A 325 -4.67 7.55 2.95
C ILE A 325 -3.77 7.94 4.15
N SER A 326 -2.45 7.70 4.08
CA SER A 326 -1.54 8.07 5.17
C SER A 326 -1.49 9.58 5.41
N LYS A 327 -1.42 9.97 6.69
CA LYS A 327 -1.28 11.36 7.12
C LYS A 327 0.18 11.82 7.09
N VAL A 328 1.09 10.95 7.52
CA VAL A 328 2.53 11.21 7.52
C VAL A 328 3.22 10.23 6.57
N ILE A 329 4.09 10.75 5.72
CA ILE A 329 4.81 9.99 4.70
C ILE A 329 6.29 10.28 4.87
N ILE A 330 7.10 9.24 5.07
CA ILE A 330 8.55 9.35 5.11
C ILE A 330 9.13 8.67 3.87
N LEU A 331 9.93 9.40 3.11
CA LEU A 331 10.49 8.92 1.84
C LEU A 331 11.83 9.58 1.54
N ASN A 332 12.50 9.12 0.48
CA ASN A 332 13.69 9.80 -0.03
C ASN A 332 13.28 11.02 -0.88
N TYR A 333 13.95 12.17 -0.73
CA TYR A 333 13.62 13.38 -1.50
C TYR A 333 13.63 13.18 -3.03
N GLN A 334 14.33 12.17 -3.57
CA GLN A 334 14.29 11.81 -4.99
C GLN A 334 12.88 11.45 -5.46
N TYR A 335 12.03 10.89 -4.59
CA TYR A 335 10.64 10.59 -4.93
C TYR A 335 9.78 11.85 -5.10
N VAL A 336 10.21 12.99 -4.56
CA VAL A 336 9.52 14.27 -4.72
C VAL A 336 10.09 15.05 -5.91
N ILE A 337 11.42 15.09 -6.02
CA ILE A 337 12.14 15.93 -7.00
C ILE A 337 12.10 15.31 -8.40
N VAL A 338 12.30 14.00 -8.54
CA VAL A 338 12.44 13.37 -9.86
C VAL A 338 11.06 13.22 -10.52
N PRO A 339 10.78 13.89 -11.66
CA PRO A 339 9.43 13.94 -12.22
C PRO A 339 8.85 12.57 -12.58
N LYS A 340 9.68 11.64 -13.08
CA LYS A 340 9.25 10.28 -13.43
C LYS A 340 8.82 9.46 -12.22
N VAL A 341 9.51 9.62 -11.09
CA VAL A 341 9.26 8.88 -9.86
C VAL A 341 8.10 9.50 -9.09
N SER A 342 8.10 10.83 -8.98
CA SER A 342 7.05 11.61 -8.33
C SER A 342 5.69 11.37 -8.94
N LYS A 343 5.56 11.41 -10.28
CA LYS A 343 4.31 11.08 -10.97
C LYS A 343 3.81 9.67 -10.70
N ALA A 344 4.70 8.70 -10.52
CA ALA A 344 4.33 7.31 -10.29
C ALA A 344 3.88 7.03 -8.85
N LEU A 345 4.37 7.82 -7.89
CA LEU A 345 4.04 7.71 -6.46
C LEU A 345 2.82 8.57 -6.10
N PHE A 346 2.78 9.79 -6.60
CA PHE A 346 1.73 10.76 -6.36
C PHE A 346 0.70 10.82 -7.50
N SER A 347 0.53 9.74 -8.26
CA SER A 347 -0.45 9.70 -9.37
C SER A 347 -1.87 10.10 -8.92
N TRP A 348 -2.22 9.80 -7.67
CA TRP A 348 -3.47 10.25 -7.03
C TRP A 348 -3.64 11.78 -7.04
N LYS A 349 -2.56 12.56 -6.88
CA LYS A 349 -2.61 14.03 -6.92
C LYS A 349 -2.90 14.57 -8.32
N ASP A 350 -2.46 13.88 -9.37
CA ASP A 350 -2.62 14.32 -10.76
C ASP A 350 -4.03 14.01 -11.35
N MET A 351 -4.79 13.07 -10.78
CA MET A 351 -6.12 12.71 -11.30
C MET A 351 -7.23 13.72 -10.97
N ASN A 352 -6.98 14.69 -10.08
CA ASN A 352 -7.95 15.71 -9.71
C ASN A 352 -7.48 17.12 -10.09
N LYS A 353 -7.34 17.38 -11.40
CA LYS A 353 -7.43 18.74 -11.95
C LYS A 353 -8.84 19.35 -11.82
N ASN A 354 -9.81 18.59 -11.31
CA ASN A 354 -11.18 19.05 -11.12
C ASN A 354 -11.52 19.26 -9.63
N VAL A 355 -11.54 20.53 -9.25
CA VAL A 355 -12.52 21.19 -8.37
C VAL A 355 -12.40 21.08 -6.83
N HIS A 356 -11.75 20.10 -6.20
CA HIS A 356 -11.73 20.03 -4.71
C HIS A 356 -10.36 19.95 -3.99
N LEU A 357 -9.23 20.03 -4.70
CA LEU A 357 -7.89 19.91 -4.08
C LEU A 357 -7.18 21.23 -3.73
N LYS A 358 -7.83 22.39 -3.88
CA LYS A 358 -7.20 23.70 -3.59
C LYS A 358 -6.94 23.99 -2.10
N ASN A 359 -7.44 23.17 -1.17
CA ASN A 359 -7.42 23.47 0.27
C ASN A 359 -6.63 22.48 1.14
N LYS A 360 -5.70 21.69 0.58
CA LYS A 360 -4.84 20.81 1.41
C LYS A 360 -3.46 21.45 1.59
N ASN A 361 -3.20 21.93 2.80
CA ASN A 361 -1.92 22.52 3.21
C ASN A 361 -0.91 21.40 3.52
N ASP A 362 -0.43 20.72 2.48
CA ASP A 362 0.60 19.70 2.64
C ASP A 362 1.92 20.32 3.09
N ILE A 363 2.51 19.77 4.14
CA ILE A 363 3.79 20.22 4.70
C ILE A 363 4.89 19.30 4.18
N ILE A 364 5.87 19.85 3.47
CA ILE A 364 7.01 19.10 2.95
C ILE A 364 8.28 19.56 3.68
N VAL A 365 9.00 18.62 4.28
CA VAL A 365 10.27 18.88 4.95
C VAL A 365 11.37 18.12 4.23
N PHE A 366 12.41 18.82 3.81
CA PHE A 366 13.65 18.23 3.31
C PHE A 366 14.68 18.20 4.44
N ASP A 367 14.99 17.00 4.93
CA ASP A 367 16.05 16.80 5.90
C ASP A 367 17.40 16.59 5.18
N GLU A 368 18.48 17.08 5.79
CA GLU A 368 19.83 17.04 5.22
C GLU A 368 19.90 17.53 3.75
N ALA A 369 19.21 18.63 3.45
CA ALA A 369 18.99 19.15 2.09
C ALA A 369 20.24 19.79 1.42
N HIS A 370 21.45 19.58 1.95
CA HIS A 370 22.68 20.18 1.44
C HIS A 370 23.09 19.66 0.04
N ASN A 371 22.49 18.57 -0.45
CA ASN A 371 22.73 18.04 -1.79
C ASN A 371 21.52 18.11 -2.73
N ILE A 372 20.53 18.95 -2.41
CA ILE A 372 19.34 19.08 -3.24
C ILE A 372 19.65 19.58 -4.66
N ASP A 373 20.65 20.44 -4.79
CA ASP A 373 21.16 20.99 -6.05
C ASP A 373 21.71 19.88 -6.97
N SER A 374 22.57 19.04 -6.44
CA SER A 374 23.22 17.93 -7.13
C SER A 374 22.17 16.92 -7.61
N VAL A 375 21.17 16.65 -6.77
CA VAL A 375 20.08 15.73 -7.07
C VAL A 375 19.18 16.27 -8.18
N CYS A 376 18.87 17.57 -8.15
CA CYS A 376 18.11 18.22 -9.21
C CYS A 376 18.87 18.17 -10.55
N LEU A 377 20.18 18.42 -10.53
CA LEU A 377 21.03 18.33 -11.72
C LEU A 377 21.05 16.90 -12.29
N GLU A 378 21.27 15.89 -11.44
CA GLU A 378 21.25 14.49 -11.85
C GLU A 378 19.90 14.05 -12.41
N ALA A 379 18.79 14.51 -11.82
CA ALA A 379 17.44 14.13 -12.21
C ALA A 379 17.08 14.54 -13.65
N LEU A 380 17.67 15.63 -14.13
CA LEU A 380 17.41 16.22 -15.46
C LEU A 380 18.56 15.96 -16.45
N SER A 381 19.70 15.45 -15.99
CA SER A 381 20.85 15.15 -16.83
C SER A 381 20.75 13.77 -17.45
N VAL A 382 21.10 13.66 -18.73
CA VAL A 382 21.21 12.38 -19.44
C VAL A 382 22.55 12.33 -20.13
N ASN A 383 23.38 11.35 -19.76
CA ASN A 383 24.68 11.13 -20.38
C ASN A 383 24.56 10.03 -21.44
N ILE A 384 24.98 10.32 -22.67
CA ILE A 384 24.97 9.38 -23.80
C ILE A 384 26.42 9.13 -24.21
N ASP A 385 26.89 7.90 -24.06
CA ASP A 385 28.21 7.46 -24.50
C ASP A 385 28.13 6.53 -25.71
N ARG A 386 29.29 6.21 -26.32
CA ARG A 386 29.34 5.30 -27.47
C ARG A 386 28.82 3.90 -27.13
N ASN A 387 28.96 3.44 -25.89
CA ASN A 387 28.48 2.13 -25.47
C ASN A 387 26.95 2.07 -25.46
N ILE A 388 26.28 3.11 -24.98
CA ILE A 388 24.82 3.26 -25.01
C ILE A 388 24.34 3.30 -26.46
N LEU A 389 25.01 4.04 -27.35
CA LEU A 389 24.66 4.09 -28.77
C LEU A 389 24.82 2.71 -29.46
N ASN A 390 25.90 1.99 -29.18
CA ASN A 390 26.10 0.64 -29.70
C ASN A 390 25.04 -0.33 -29.19
N LYS A 391 24.71 -0.28 -27.89
CA LYS A 391 23.61 -1.06 -27.29
C LYS A 391 22.26 -0.70 -27.91
N ALA A 392 22.01 0.59 -28.16
CA ALA A 392 20.79 1.06 -28.82
C ALA A 392 20.67 0.51 -30.25
N SER A 393 21.74 0.55 -31.04
CA SER A 393 21.79 -0.03 -32.39
C SER A 393 21.53 -1.55 -32.38
N MET A 394 22.15 -2.27 -31.45
CA MET A 394 21.88 -3.70 -31.24
C MET A 394 20.41 -3.96 -30.85
N ASN A 395 19.85 -3.12 -29.99
CA ASN A 395 18.45 -3.23 -29.56
C ASN A 395 17.47 -2.94 -30.70
N ILE A 396 17.75 -1.95 -31.56
CA ILE A 396 16.95 -1.66 -32.76
C ILE A 396 16.97 -2.87 -33.70
N THR A 397 18.14 -3.45 -33.95
CA THR A 397 18.26 -4.66 -34.79
C THR A 397 17.46 -5.83 -34.20
N LYS A 398 17.54 -6.05 -32.88
CA LYS A 398 16.73 -7.07 -32.19
C LYS A 398 15.23 -6.79 -32.29
N LEU A 399 14.82 -5.53 -32.16
CA LEU A 399 13.42 -5.12 -32.26
C LEU A 399 12.90 -5.32 -33.69
N MET A 400 13.67 -4.96 -34.71
CA MET A 400 13.32 -5.19 -36.12
C MET A 400 13.11 -6.68 -36.40
N LYS A 401 14.03 -7.54 -35.93
CA LYS A 401 13.86 -9.01 -36.04
C LYS A 401 12.59 -9.51 -35.35
N LYS A 402 12.26 -9.00 -34.15
CA LYS A 402 11.01 -9.36 -33.46
C LYS A 402 9.77 -8.87 -34.19
N ILE A 403 9.81 -7.69 -34.79
CA ILE A 403 8.71 -7.14 -35.61
C ILE A 403 8.51 -8.02 -36.85
N GLU A 404 9.58 -8.41 -37.54
CA GLU A 404 9.51 -9.31 -38.69
C GLU A 404 8.93 -10.68 -38.31
N GLN A 405 9.42 -11.29 -37.23
CA GLN A 405 8.89 -12.55 -36.71
C GLN A 405 7.40 -12.44 -36.36
N SER A 406 6.99 -11.35 -35.70
CA SER A 406 5.59 -11.12 -35.37
C SER A 406 4.73 -10.90 -36.62
N LYS A 407 5.24 -10.25 -37.66
CA LYS A 407 4.53 -10.08 -38.94
C LYS A 407 4.36 -11.43 -39.65
N MET A 408 5.42 -12.23 -39.73
CA MET A 408 5.37 -13.56 -40.35
C MET A 408 4.38 -14.47 -39.62
N LEU A 409 4.41 -14.49 -38.27
CA LEU A 409 3.47 -15.27 -37.48
C LEU A 409 2.01 -14.82 -37.71
N ASN A 410 1.77 -13.52 -37.71
CA ASN A 410 0.42 -12.98 -37.96
C ASN A 410 -0.06 -13.29 -39.38
N GLU A 411 0.82 -13.22 -40.39
CA GLU A 411 0.48 -13.55 -41.77
C GLU A 411 0.17 -15.05 -41.94
N GLN A 412 0.92 -15.93 -41.28
CA GLN A 412 0.65 -17.36 -41.24
C GLN A 412 -0.72 -17.65 -40.60
N LYS A 413 -1.00 -17.07 -39.43
CA LYS A 413 -2.30 -17.17 -38.76
C LYS A 413 -3.46 -16.70 -39.65
N LEU A 414 -3.30 -15.56 -40.34
CA LEU A 414 -4.29 -15.03 -41.28
C LEU A 414 -4.57 -16.01 -42.43
N LYS A 415 -3.52 -16.61 -43.01
CA LYS A 415 -3.67 -17.61 -44.08
C LYS A 415 -4.38 -18.87 -43.57
N GLU A 416 -4.03 -19.36 -42.39
CA GLU A 416 -4.69 -20.52 -41.78
C GLU A 416 -6.19 -20.27 -41.50
N GLU A 417 -6.55 -19.09 -40.99
CA GLU A 417 -7.96 -18.74 -40.80
C GLU A 417 -8.73 -18.63 -42.12
N CYS A 418 -8.14 -18.00 -43.14
CA CYS A 418 -8.75 -17.93 -44.47
C CYS A 418 -9.01 -19.32 -45.04
N ASN A 419 -8.04 -20.24 -44.90
CA ASN A 419 -8.18 -21.62 -45.35
C ASN A 419 -9.28 -22.36 -44.59
N LYS A 420 -9.35 -22.21 -43.26
CA LYS A 420 -10.43 -22.79 -42.43
C LYS A 420 -11.82 -22.27 -42.82
N ILE A 421 -11.94 -20.97 -43.15
CA ILE A 421 -13.20 -20.39 -43.62
C ILE A 421 -13.58 -20.95 -45.00
N LEU A 422 -12.62 -21.06 -45.91
CA LEU A 422 -12.84 -21.65 -47.23
C LEU A 422 -13.27 -23.12 -47.15
N GLU A 423 -12.68 -23.91 -46.26
CA GLU A 423 -13.12 -25.29 -46.01
C GLU A 423 -14.54 -25.36 -45.44
N LYS A 424 -14.89 -24.49 -44.49
CA LYS A 424 -16.27 -24.40 -43.96
C LYS A 424 -17.28 -24.05 -45.04
N ILE A 425 -16.96 -23.10 -45.92
CA ILE A 425 -17.82 -22.71 -47.04
C ILE A 425 -17.97 -23.88 -48.04
N LYS A 426 -16.88 -24.63 -48.31
CA LYS A 426 -16.94 -25.82 -49.17
C LYS A 426 -17.81 -26.92 -48.56
N LEU A 427 -17.70 -27.17 -47.26
CA LEU A 427 -18.54 -28.14 -46.54
C LEU A 427 -20.02 -27.73 -46.53
N GLN A 428 -20.32 -26.44 -46.34
CA GLN A 428 -21.69 -25.92 -46.44
C GLN A 428 -22.27 -26.07 -47.85
N LYS A 429 -21.46 -25.84 -48.89
CA LYS A 429 -21.89 -26.07 -50.29
C LYS A 429 -22.13 -27.55 -50.59
N CYS A 430 -21.29 -28.46 -50.10
CA CYS A 430 -21.52 -29.91 -50.23
C CYS A 430 -22.81 -30.37 -49.53
N ASN A 431 -23.09 -29.82 -48.34
CA ASN A 431 -24.32 -30.16 -47.60
C ASN A 431 -25.58 -29.56 -48.25
N GLN A 432 -25.48 -28.42 -48.95
CA GLN A 432 -26.59 -27.88 -49.75
C GLN A 432 -26.85 -28.68 -51.02
N SER A 433 -25.84 -29.30 -51.63
CA SER A 433 -26.02 -30.18 -52.80
C SER A 433 -26.60 -31.57 -52.48
N LEU A 434 -26.54 -32.02 -51.21
CA LEU A 434 -27.10 -33.29 -50.76
C LEU A 434 -28.59 -33.21 -50.35
N ASN A 435 -29.14 -32.00 -50.19
CA ASN A 435 -30.55 -31.77 -49.83
C ASN A 435 -31.46 -31.38 -51.02
N VAL A 436 -30.97 -31.52 -52.27
CA VAL A 436 -31.72 -31.15 -53.50
C VAL A 436 -31.92 -32.34 -54.46
N THR A 437 -31.60 -33.56 -54.02
CA THR A 437 -32.00 -34.82 -54.67
C THR A 437 -32.93 -35.57 -53.76
#